data_AF-A0A840G9G6-F1
#
_entry.id   AF-A0A840G9G6-F1
#
_cell.length_a   1.000
_cell.length_b   1.000
_cell.length_c   1.000
_cell.angle_alpha   90.00
_cell.angle_beta   90.00
_cell.angle_gamma   90.00
#
_symmetry.space_group_name_H-M   'P 1'
#
loop_
_entity.id
_entity.type
_entity.pdbx_description
1 polymer ?
#
loop_
_entity_poly.entity_id
_entity_poly.type
_entity_poly.pdbx_seq_one_letter_code
_entity_poly.pdbx_strand_id
1 'polypeptide(L)'
;MAKLSKDQLRMMHGITEPTGPSDPTVLSRRRLHEAGARWLARWSYPLQGIFASIGLVIVLLPTMSKSWRSVVEVMPIAGRIFQDFSSLSGGAVLLFYFLSGLFLIQTRVQSKNPAGQASFLTYRDVVEMELYPKNKGEELAYWVDFCLAFAGTTLWLYLPFGILAFAIRMGG
;
A
#
# COMPACT_ATOMS: atom_id res chain seq x y z
N MET A 1 24.69 13.79 -13.72
CA MET A 1 23.60 14.66 -13.24
C MET A 1 23.88 15.04 -11.80
N ALA A 2 23.91 16.32 -11.46
CA ALA A 2 24.07 16.76 -10.08
C ALA A 2 22.85 16.30 -9.27
N LYS A 3 23.08 15.66 -8.11
CA LYS A 3 22.01 15.20 -7.22
C LYS A 3 21.43 16.43 -6.51
N LEU A 4 20.13 16.68 -6.67
CA LEU A 4 19.45 17.78 -5.99
C LEU A 4 19.56 17.62 -4.47
N SER A 5 19.68 18.73 -3.75
CA SER A 5 19.64 18.71 -2.28
C SER A 5 18.22 18.38 -1.79
N LYS A 6 18.10 17.88 -0.56
CA LYS A 6 16.79 17.57 0.04
C LYS A 6 15.85 18.79 0.09
N ASP A 7 16.40 19.98 0.28
CA ASP A 7 15.62 21.21 0.34
C ASP A 7 15.13 21.65 -1.04
N GLN A 8 15.93 21.43 -2.08
CA GLN A 8 15.50 21.60 -3.48
C GLN A 8 14.38 20.61 -3.83
N LEU A 9 14.47 19.36 -3.40
CA LEU A 9 13.43 18.35 -3.60
C LEU A 9 12.12 18.75 -2.91
N ARG A 10 12.19 19.17 -1.63
CA ARG A 10 11.02 19.65 -0.88
C ARG A 10 10.36 20.84 -1.58
N MET A 11 11.14 21.80 -2.07
CA MET A 11 10.62 22.96 -2.78
C MET A 11 9.90 22.57 -4.08
N MET A 12 10.44 21.63 -4.86
CA MET A 12 9.78 21.13 -6.08
C MET A 12 8.44 20.46 -5.81
N HIS A 13 8.31 19.79 -4.66
CA HIS A 13 7.07 19.15 -4.24
C HIS A 13 6.12 20.08 -3.46
N GLY A 14 6.45 21.38 -3.34
CA GLY A 14 5.65 22.35 -2.62
C GLY A 14 5.60 22.12 -1.11
N ILE A 15 6.58 21.39 -0.56
CA ILE A 15 6.65 21.02 0.86
C ILE A 15 7.33 22.16 1.60
N THR A 16 6.57 22.89 2.41
CA THR A 16 7.10 23.85 3.37
C THR A 16 7.68 23.14 4.59
N GLU A 17 8.74 23.70 5.18
CA GLU A 17 9.29 23.12 6.40
C GLU A 17 8.22 23.07 7.51
N PRO A 18 8.09 21.94 8.23
CA PRO A 18 7.14 21.86 9.33
C PRO A 18 7.57 22.84 10.43
N THR A 19 6.77 23.89 10.63
CA THR A 19 6.95 24.92 11.68
C THR A 19 6.33 24.53 13.02
N GLY A 20 5.76 23.33 13.12
CA GLY A 20 5.11 22.83 14.33
C GLY A 20 6.09 22.45 15.45
N PRO A 21 5.62 22.44 16.73
CA PRO A 21 6.44 22.03 17.86
C PRO A 21 6.87 20.56 17.72
N SER A 22 8.12 20.28 18.08
CA SER A 22 8.67 18.91 18.06
C SER A 22 8.41 18.22 19.40
N ASP A 23 7.87 17.01 19.36
CA ASP A 23 7.62 16.17 20.53
C ASP A 23 8.83 15.24 20.76
N PRO A 24 9.52 15.33 21.92
CA PRO A 24 10.71 14.54 22.20
C PRO A 24 10.44 13.02 22.20
N THR A 25 9.21 12.59 22.50
CA THR A 25 8.83 11.17 22.48
C THR A 25 8.69 10.61 21.07
N VAL A 26 8.32 11.44 20.10
CA VAL A 26 8.23 11.05 18.68
C VAL A 26 9.62 11.02 18.07
N LEU A 27 10.45 12.02 18.40
CA LEU A 27 11.83 12.08 17.94
C LEU A 27 12.67 10.90 18.44
N SER A 28 12.43 10.39 19.65
CA SER A 28 13.13 9.19 20.15
C SER A 28 12.81 7.93 19.33
N ARG A 29 11.64 7.88 18.67
CA ARG A 29 11.20 6.79 17.77
C ARG A 29 11.59 7.01 16.32
N ARG A 30 12.26 8.10 15.97
CA ARG A 30 12.63 8.45 14.58
C ARG A 30 13.32 7.32 13.81
N ARG A 31 14.15 6.53 14.48
CA ARG A 31 14.80 5.35 13.88
C ARG A 31 13.81 4.32 13.34
N LEU A 32 12.66 4.16 13.99
CA LEU A 32 11.58 3.25 13.55
C LEU A 32 10.88 3.80 12.31
N HIS A 33 10.59 5.11 12.27
CA HIS A 33 10.00 5.75 11.09
C HIS A 33 10.96 5.68 9.90
N GLU A 34 12.24 5.96 10.11
CA GLU A 34 13.28 5.81 9.08
C GLU A 34 13.39 4.37 8.55
N ALA A 35 13.38 3.39 9.45
CA ALA A 35 13.43 1.97 9.09
C ALA A 35 12.19 1.55 8.30
N GLY A 36 11.00 1.94 8.74
CA GLY A 36 9.74 1.65 8.04
C GLY A 36 9.73 2.26 6.64
N ALA A 37 10.12 3.53 6.51
CA ALA A 37 10.12 4.21 5.23
C ALA A 37 11.11 3.58 4.24
N ARG A 38 12.32 3.23 4.70
CA ARG A 38 13.31 2.51 3.88
C ARG A 38 12.84 1.12 3.48
N TRP A 39 12.15 0.42 4.38
CA TRP A 39 11.60 -0.90 4.08
C TRP A 39 10.54 -0.80 2.98
N LEU A 40 9.57 0.12 3.09
CA LEU A 40 8.57 0.33 2.04
C LEU A 40 9.19 0.85 0.73
N ALA A 41 10.17 1.75 0.79
CA ALA A 41 10.89 2.23 -0.39
C ALA A 41 11.56 1.08 -1.16
N ARG A 42 12.05 0.06 -0.45
CA ARG A 42 12.68 -1.12 -1.04
C ARG A 42 11.66 -2.17 -1.50
N TRP A 43 10.61 -2.41 -0.73
CA TRP A 43 9.75 -3.59 -0.89
C TRP A 43 8.40 -3.30 -1.54
N SER A 44 7.93 -2.06 -1.60
CA SER A 44 6.62 -1.72 -2.18
C SER A 44 6.44 -2.28 -3.59
N TYR A 45 7.36 -2.00 -4.53
CA TYR A 45 7.28 -2.52 -5.90
C TYR A 45 7.45 -4.04 -5.99
N PRO A 46 8.46 -4.68 -5.33
CA PRO A 46 8.54 -6.13 -5.29
C PRO A 46 7.28 -6.82 -4.75
N LEU A 47 6.69 -6.29 -3.68
CA LEU A 47 5.47 -6.83 -3.10
C LEU A 47 4.29 -6.72 -4.07
N GLN A 48 4.14 -5.58 -4.75
CA GLN A 48 3.15 -5.43 -5.82
C GLN A 48 3.33 -6.48 -6.91
N GLY A 49 4.57 -6.72 -7.36
CA GLY A 49 4.88 -7.76 -8.35
C GLY A 49 4.55 -9.18 -7.88
N ILE A 50 4.85 -9.50 -6.62
CA ILE A 50 4.51 -10.79 -6.00
C ILE A 50 2.99 -10.96 -5.94
N PHE A 51 2.27 -9.96 -5.42
CA PHE A 51 0.80 -10.02 -5.32
C PHE A 51 0.13 -10.03 -6.68
N ALA A 52 0.65 -9.30 -7.66
CA ALA A 52 0.19 -9.37 -9.05
C ALA A 52 0.38 -10.77 -9.63
N SER A 53 1.54 -11.39 -9.41
CA SER A 53 1.82 -12.75 -9.88
C SER A 53 0.89 -13.78 -9.23
N ILE A 54 0.64 -13.65 -7.92
CA ILE A 54 -0.33 -14.49 -7.22
C ILE A 54 -1.74 -14.27 -7.79
N GLY A 55 -2.15 -13.02 -8.03
CA GLY A 55 -3.47 -12.71 -8.60
C GLY A 55 -3.63 -13.31 -9.99
N LEU A 56 -2.60 -13.21 -10.83
CA LEU A 56 -2.59 -13.81 -12.16
C LEU A 56 -2.69 -15.34 -12.08
N VAL A 57 -1.82 -15.99 -11.31
CA VAL A 57 -1.67 -17.46 -11.30
C VAL A 57 -2.75 -18.15 -10.47
N ILE A 58 -3.16 -17.58 -9.34
CA ILE A 58 -4.08 -18.21 -8.38
C ILE A 58 -5.51 -17.70 -8.54
N VAL A 59 -5.73 -16.49 -9.07
CA VAL A 59 -7.09 -15.93 -9.21
C VAL A 59 -7.55 -15.97 -10.66
N LEU A 60 -6.84 -15.33 -11.58
CA LEU A 60 -7.27 -15.20 -12.97
C LEU A 60 -7.08 -16.50 -13.78
N LEU A 61 -5.89 -17.09 -13.79
CA LEU A 61 -5.60 -18.26 -14.63
C LEU A 61 -6.53 -19.47 -14.37
N PRO A 62 -6.94 -19.79 -13.12
CA PRO A 62 -7.92 -20.84 -12.85
C PRO A 62 -9.32 -20.54 -13.42
N THR A 63 -9.69 -19.27 -13.61
CA THR A 63 -10.96 -18.96 -14.28
C THR A 63 -10.94 -19.27 -15.77
N MET A 64 -9.76 -19.26 -16.40
CA MET A 64 -9.60 -19.47 -17.84
C MET A 64 -9.21 -20.92 -18.21
N SER A 65 -8.63 -21.68 -17.28
CA SER A 65 -8.13 -23.04 -17.52
C SER A 65 -8.66 -24.04 -16.48
N LYS A 66 -9.50 -24.98 -16.93
CA LYS A 66 -10.05 -26.05 -16.07
C LYS A 66 -8.97 -26.94 -15.47
N SER A 67 -7.92 -27.25 -16.24
CA SER A 67 -6.79 -28.07 -15.76
C SER A 67 -5.99 -27.36 -14.67
N TRP A 68 -5.84 -26.04 -14.77
CA TRP A 68 -5.16 -25.28 -13.73
C TRP A 68 -6.03 -25.08 -12.49
N ARG A 69 -7.34 -24.90 -12.71
CA ARG A 69 -8.33 -24.79 -11.64
C ARG A 69 -8.35 -25.99 -10.72
N SER A 70 -8.31 -27.20 -11.28
CA SER A 70 -8.29 -28.43 -10.46
C SER A 70 -7.05 -28.50 -9.57
N VAL A 71 -5.89 -28.01 -10.05
CA VAL A 71 -4.66 -27.94 -9.24
C VAL A 71 -4.83 -26.94 -8.09
N VAL A 72 -5.36 -25.75 -8.37
CA VAL A 72 -5.52 -24.68 -7.36
C VAL A 72 -6.58 -25.03 -6.32
N GLU A 73 -7.71 -25.62 -6.72
CA GLU A 73 -8.81 -25.96 -5.80
C GLU A 73 -8.46 -27.07 -4.80
N VAL A 74 -7.52 -27.97 -5.13
CA VAL A 74 -7.05 -29.02 -4.22
C VAL A 74 -6.11 -28.47 -3.14
N MET A 75 -5.47 -27.33 -3.38
CA MET A 75 -4.58 -26.68 -2.41
C MET A 75 -5.40 -25.84 -1.42
N PRO A 76 -5.31 -26.07 -0.10
CA PRO A 76 -6.22 -25.43 0.87
C PRO A 76 -6.11 -23.90 0.90
N ILE A 77 -4.89 -23.35 0.84
CA ILE A 77 -4.67 -21.89 0.87
C ILE A 77 -5.00 -21.28 -0.49
N ALA A 78 -4.47 -21.85 -1.57
CA ALA A 78 -4.65 -21.29 -2.91
C ALA A 78 -6.11 -21.39 -3.38
N GLY A 79 -6.78 -22.50 -3.09
CA GLY A 79 -8.22 -22.68 -3.35
C GLY A 79 -9.07 -21.67 -2.59
N ARG A 80 -8.73 -21.38 -1.32
CA ARG A 80 -9.43 -20.34 -0.56
C ARG A 80 -9.25 -18.95 -1.17
N ILE A 81 -8.01 -18.57 -1.51
CA ILE A 81 -7.72 -17.29 -2.17
C ILE A 81 -8.46 -17.20 -3.50
N PHE A 82 -8.41 -18.25 -4.32
CA PHE A 82 -9.12 -18.31 -5.59
C PHE A 82 -10.62 -18.08 -5.40
N GLN A 83 -11.28 -18.80 -4.49
CA GLN A 83 -12.72 -18.65 -4.28
C GLN A 83 -13.07 -17.27 -3.74
N ASP A 84 -12.40 -16.80 -2.69
CA ASP A 84 -12.71 -15.50 -2.07
C ASP A 84 -12.53 -14.35 -3.08
N PHE A 85 -11.43 -14.33 -3.85
CA PHE A 85 -11.14 -13.22 -4.77
C PHE A 85 -11.86 -13.32 -6.12
N SER A 86 -12.09 -14.51 -6.67
CA SER A 86 -12.83 -14.66 -7.94
C SER A 86 -14.35 -14.53 -7.80
N SER A 87 -14.87 -14.61 -6.56
CA SER A 87 -16.30 -14.38 -6.26
C SER A 87 -16.55 -13.04 -5.58
N LEU A 88 -15.51 -12.25 -5.33
CA LEU A 88 -15.56 -11.01 -4.55
C LEU A 88 -16.29 -11.21 -3.20
N SER A 89 -15.92 -12.27 -2.48
CA SER A 89 -16.53 -12.66 -1.21
C SER A 89 -15.49 -12.96 -0.14
N GLY A 90 -15.93 -13.26 1.09
CA GLY A 90 -15.05 -13.69 2.18
C GLY A 90 -13.88 -12.74 2.42
N GLY A 91 -12.65 -13.26 2.31
CA GLY A 91 -11.42 -12.50 2.51
C GLY A 91 -11.26 -11.29 1.58
N ALA A 92 -11.81 -11.33 0.36
CA ALA A 92 -11.71 -10.23 -0.59
C ALA A 92 -12.55 -9.02 -0.14
N VAL A 93 -13.74 -9.26 0.41
CA VAL A 93 -14.61 -8.23 0.99
C VAL A 93 -14.01 -7.67 2.27
N LEU A 94 -13.45 -8.52 3.13
CA LEU A 94 -12.75 -8.08 4.34
C LEU A 94 -11.58 -7.16 4.00
N LEU A 95 -10.76 -7.52 3.00
CA LEU A 95 -9.66 -6.69 2.53
C LEU A 95 -10.16 -5.35 1.96
N PHE A 96 -11.25 -5.36 1.18
CA PHE A 96 -11.86 -4.14 0.65
C PHE A 96 -12.32 -3.18 1.76
N TYR A 97 -13.03 -3.69 2.77
CA TYR A 97 -13.47 -2.88 3.91
C TYR A 97 -12.29 -2.37 4.74
N PHE A 98 -11.27 -3.20 4.95
CA PHE A 98 -10.05 -2.81 5.65
C PHE A 98 -9.35 -1.65 4.93
N LEU A 99 -9.15 -1.77 3.62
CA LEU A 99 -8.53 -0.73 2.79
C LEU A 99 -9.36 0.55 2.74
N SER A 100 -10.69 0.42 2.63
CA SER A 100 -11.61 1.55 2.65
C SER A 100 -11.59 2.26 4.01
N GLY A 101 -11.54 1.52 5.11
CA GLY A 101 -11.40 2.06 6.45
C GLY A 101 -10.09 2.82 6.63
N LEU A 102 -8.95 2.23 6.21
CA LEU A 102 -7.66 2.91 6.22
C LEU A 102 -7.66 4.17 5.36
N PHE A 103 -8.25 4.13 4.17
CA PHE A 103 -8.38 5.28 3.29
C PHE A 103 -9.21 6.40 3.94
N LEU A 104 -10.35 6.07 4.55
CA LEU A 104 -11.16 7.05 5.28
C LEU A 104 -10.39 7.68 6.45
N ILE A 105 -9.64 6.89 7.21
CA ILE A 105 -8.78 7.43 8.28
C ILE A 105 -7.70 8.33 7.68
N GLN A 106 -7.06 7.91 6.59
CA GLN A 106 -6.02 8.67 5.89
C GLN A 106 -6.53 10.04 5.48
N THR A 107 -7.73 10.14 4.88
CA THR A 107 -8.31 11.45 4.50
C THR A 107 -8.51 12.40 5.68
N ARG A 108 -8.70 11.87 6.90
CA ARG A 108 -8.87 12.68 8.12
C ARG A 108 -7.55 13.14 8.73
N VAL A 109 -6.47 12.40 8.48
CA VAL A 109 -5.14 12.68 9.05
C VAL A 109 -4.13 13.22 8.03
N GLN A 110 -4.49 13.28 6.74
CA GLN A 110 -3.59 13.68 5.65
C GLN A 110 -3.02 15.09 5.84
N SER A 111 -3.81 16.04 6.35
CA SER A 111 -3.33 17.41 6.63
C SER A 111 -2.23 17.47 7.69
N LYS A 112 -2.04 16.39 8.46
CA LYS A 112 -1.00 16.25 9.47
C LYS A 112 0.25 15.56 8.93
N ASN A 113 0.32 15.15 7.65
CA ASN A 113 1.49 14.49 7.09
C ASN A 113 2.63 15.53 6.89
N PRO A 114 3.91 15.23 7.24
CA PRO A 114 5.05 16.09 6.92
C PRO A 114 5.20 16.39 5.43
N ALA A 115 4.73 15.49 4.56
CA ALA A 115 4.64 15.68 3.11
C ALA A 115 3.49 16.62 2.68
N GLY A 116 2.63 17.05 3.60
CA GLY A 116 1.41 17.79 3.33
C GLY A 116 0.43 17.00 2.45
N GLN A 117 -0.28 17.73 1.59
CA GLN A 117 -1.19 17.16 0.59
C GLN A 117 -0.45 16.71 -0.70
N ALA A 118 0.87 16.50 -0.67
CA ALA A 118 1.58 15.99 -1.84
C ALA A 118 1.17 14.53 -2.09
N SER A 119 0.06 14.35 -2.82
CA SER A 119 -0.69 13.10 -3.00
C SER A 119 0.07 11.99 -3.76
N PHE A 120 1.31 12.25 -4.18
CA PHE A 120 2.07 11.36 -5.09
C PHE A 120 3.51 11.09 -4.63
N LEU A 121 3.87 11.40 -3.40
CA LEU A 121 5.19 11.05 -2.90
C LEU A 121 5.29 9.54 -2.68
N THR A 122 6.33 8.94 -3.24
CA THR A 122 6.69 7.56 -2.93
C THR A 122 7.45 7.50 -1.61
N TYR A 123 7.52 6.33 -1.00
CA TYR A 123 8.37 6.13 0.20
C TYR A 123 9.86 6.37 -0.07
N ARG A 124 10.29 6.29 -1.33
CA ARG A 124 11.63 6.70 -1.74
C ARG A 124 11.79 8.22 -1.58
N ASP A 125 10.81 8.98 -2.01
CA ASP A 125 10.80 10.45 -1.88
C ASP A 125 10.77 10.87 -0.41
N VAL A 126 10.00 10.17 0.43
CA VAL A 126 9.97 10.36 1.90
C VAL A 126 11.36 10.18 2.52
N VAL A 127 12.12 9.18 2.07
CA VAL A 127 13.48 8.92 2.55
C VAL A 127 14.47 9.97 2.01
N GLU A 128 14.39 10.32 0.73
CA GLU A 128 15.28 11.28 0.09
C GLU A 128 15.08 12.71 0.61
N MET A 129 13.84 13.06 0.98
CA MET A 129 13.48 14.36 1.56
C MET A 129 13.42 14.36 3.09
N GLU A 130 13.75 13.25 3.77
CA GLU A 130 13.69 13.11 5.23
C GLU A 130 12.36 13.58 5.86
N LEU A 131 11.23 13.18 5.27
CA LEU A 131 9.88 13.61 5.68
C LEU A 131 9.36 12.74 6.83
N TYR A 132 10.05 12.80 7.97
CA TYR A 132 9.71 12.02 9.16
C TYR A 132 8.85 12.80 10.15
N PRO A 133 7.97 12.12 10.91
CA PRO A 133 7.12 12.78 11.88
C PRO A 133 7.92 13.38 13.03
N LYS A 134 7.51 14.56 13.48
CA LYS A 134 8.08 15.32 14.61
C LYS A 134 7.11 15.43 15.79
N ASN A 135 5.81 15.24 15.57
CA ASN A 135 4.77 15.29 16.60
C ASN A 135 3.79 14.11 16.48
N LYS A 136 2.94 13.93 17.48
CA LYS A 136 2.00 12.79 17.55
C LYS A 136 0.99 12.77 16.41
N GLY A 137 0.59 13.95 15.91
CA GLY A 137 -0.34 14.06 14.78
C GLY A 137 0.28 13.53 13.49
N GLU A 138 1.52 13.94 13.22
CA GLU A 138 2.33 13.46 12.10
C GLU A 138 2.65 11.97 12.24
N GLU A 139 2.93 11.49 13.45
CA GLU A 139 3.21 10.07 13.69
C GLU A 139 2.00 9.18 13.37
N LEU A 140 0.78 9.61 13.76
CA LEU A 140 -0.44 8.90 13.38
C LEU A 140 -0.62 8.89 11.86
N ALA A 141 -0.47 10.03 11.20
CA ALA A 141 -0.60 10.13 9.75
C ALA A 141 0.42 9.24 9.02
N TYR A 142 1.67 9.24 9.49
CA TYR A 142 2.74 8.40 8.98
C TYR A 142 2.40 6.90 9.07
N TRP A 143 1.93 6.42 10.23
CA TRP A 143 1.61 5.00 10.37
C TRP A 143 0.37 4.57 9.60
N VAL A 144 -0.64 5.43 9.50
CA VAL A 144 -1.82 5.17 8.66
C VAL A 144 -1.41 5.06 7.19
N ASP A 145 -0.58 5.99 6.72
CA ASP A 145 -0.06 5.95 5.35
C ASP A 145 0.83 4.73 5.10
N PHE A 146 1.66 4.35 6.07
CA PHE A 146 2.48 3.13 6.02
C PHE A 146 1.61 1.89 5.87
N CYS A 147 0.58 1.76 6.71
CA CYS A 147 -0.36 0.65 6.65
C CYS A 147 -1.13 0.62 5.33
N LEU A 148 -1.59 1.78 4.84
CA LEU A 148 -2.30 1.90 3.58
C LEU A 148 -1.40 1.55 2.39
N ALA A 149 -0.14 2.00 2.38
CA ALA A 149 0.81 1.67 1.33
C ALA A 149 1.17 0.18 1.31
N PHE A 150 1.40 -0.41 2.49
CA PHE A 150 1.66 -1.84 2.63
C PHE A 150 0.45 -2.67 2.18
N ALA A 151 -0.73 -2.42 2.76
CA ALA A 151 -1.96 -3.13 2.39
C ALA A 151 -2.36 -2.84 0.94
N GLY A 152 -2.10 -1.64 0.43
CA GLY A 152 -2.34 -1.26 -0.95
C GLY A 152 -1.57 -2.14 -1.95
N THR A 153 -0.44 -2.74 -1.57
CA THR A 153 0.26 -3.70 -2.44
C THR A 153 -0.58 -4.94 -2.75
N THR A 154 -1.51 -5.32 -1.86
CA THR A 154 -2.42 -6.45 -2.09
C THR A 154 -3.56 -6.11 -3.05
N LEU A 155 -3.79 -4.84 -3.39
CA LEU A 155 -4.83 -4.45 -4.37
C LEU A 155 -4.59 -5.08 -5.74
N TRP A 156 -3.34 -5.39 -6.10
CA TRP A 156 -3.03 -6.10 -7.33
C TRP A 156 -3.64 -7.51 -7.39
N LEU A 157 -3.92 -8.16 -6.25
CA LEU A 157 -4.70 -9.42 -6.21
C LEU A 157 -6.16 -9.20 -6.64
N TYR A 158 -6.73 -8.05 -6.26
CA TYR A 158 -8.16 -7.79 -6.28
C TYR A 158 -8.61 -7.04 -7.54
N LEU A 159 -8.01 -5.86 -7.82
CA LEU A 159 -8.49 -4.93 -8.84
C LEU A 159 -8.34 -5.46 -10.27
N PRO A 160 -7.13 -5.80 -10.77
CA PRO A 160 -7.03 -6.32 -12.14
C PRO A 160 -7.50 -7.77 -12.22
N PHE A 161 -7.06 -8.65 -11.32
CA PHE A 161 -7.26 -10.09 -11.50
C PHE A 161 -8.57 -10.61 -10.88
N GLY A 162 -8.94 -10.16 -9.68
CA GLY A 162 -10.19 -10.55 -9.03
C GLY A 162 -11.43 -10.07 -9.78
N ILE A 163 -11.47 -8.80 -10.20
CA ILE A 163 -12.61 -8.26 -10.96
C ILE A 163 -12.73 -8.93 -12.33
N LEU A 164 -11.62 -9.13 -13.07
CA LEU A 164 -11.66 -9.84 -14.35
C LEU A 164 -12.12 -11.29 -14.17
N ALA A 165 -11.59 -11.99 -13.16
CA ALA A 165 -12.00 -13.36 -12.83
C ALA A 165 -13.49 -13.45 -12.52
N PHE A 166 -14.02 -12.50 -11.73
CA PHE A 166 -15.43 -12.42 -11.40
C PHE A 166 -16.30 -12.17 -12.64
N ALA A 167 -15.93 -11.22 -13.49
CA ALA A 167 -16.64 -10.91 -14.72
C ALA A 167 -16.68 -12.13 -15.68
N ILE A 168 -15.56 -12.84 -15.83
CA ILE A 168 -15.47 -14.07 -16.64
C ILE A 168 -16.40 -15.15 -16.07
N ARG A 169 -16.45 -15.32 -14.74
CA ARG A 169 -17.33 -16.31 -14.09
C ARG A 169 -18.81 -15.99 -14.18
N MET A 170 -19.21 -14.72 -14.33
CA MET A 170 -20.61 -14.35 -14.51
C MET A 170 -21.08 -14.41 -15.96
N GLY A 171 -20.17 -14.22 -16.93
CA GLY A 171 -20.48 -14.18 -18.36
C GLY A 171 -20.33 -15.51 -19.10
N GLY A 172 -19.86 -16.57 -18.45
CA GLY A 172 -19.76 -17.93 -18.99
C GLY A 172 -20.51 -18.93 -18.15
#